data_AF-A0AAV4C5F0-F1
#
_entry.id   AF-A0AAV4C5F0-F1
#
_cell.length_a   1.000
_cell.length_b   1.000
_cell.length_c   1.000
_cell.angle_alpha   90.00
_cell.angle_beta   90.00
_cell.angle_gamma   90.00
#
_symmetry.space_group_name_H-M   'P 1'
#
loop_
_entity.id
_entity.type
_entity.pdbx_description
1 polymer ?
#
loop_
_entity_poly.entity_id
_entity_poly.type
_entity_poly.pdbx_seq_one_letter_code
_entity_poly.pdbx_strand_id
1 'polypeptide(L)'
;MEHVTRVGHVETSTASSPVIRIVHISDTHLSHNSLTPPRPLSGNISIQRSDSTETPNNVVDESGKDAFTKRSTSLESREDGFHKGGTFLSSVRKPRINNCEIPCGNVLVHSGDFDWSKQSGGFLRSDNFEEIVQLMNDFFDRFPHKVKIFVAGNHEISLDGKKLLTVQERLTSAVYLYNSSFTYEGINFYGAPYTPFRFITNARGFIRTSGKIASHWRDIPSKTDILVTHSPPYGILDLGTKWTTRKLPRLTNAWHAVLPDRECDICGASHPGRDHWGCPHLREEVLIRIKPTLHLFGHVHECNGVTTRKGITFSNAAYANAKRPRVFDYYLPS
;
A
#
# COMPACT_ATOMS: atom_id res chain seq x y z
N MET A 1 13.97 9.92 11.63
CA MET A 1 14.36 10.37 10.28
C MET A 1 13.79 9.40 9.27
N GLU A 2 13.12 9.90 8.25
CA GLU A 2 12.66 9.09 7.11
C GLU A 2 13.89 8.62 6.31
N HIS A 3 13.96 7.32 6.01
CA HIS A 3 14.99 6.81 5.10
C HIS A 3 14.52 7.01 3.66
N VAL A 4 15.03 8.07 3.03
CA VAL A 4 14.76 8.40 1.63
C VAL A 4 15.87 7.86 0.75
N THR A 5 15.51 7.11 -0.29
CA THR A 5 16.46 6.55 -1.28
C THR A 5 16.43 7.41 -2.53
N ARG A 6 17.60 7.89 -2.99
CA ARG A 6 17.72 8.69 -4.23
C ARG A 6 17.89 7.75 -5.43
N VAL A 7 17.11 7.94 -6.48
CA VAL A 7 17.14 7.11 -7.70
C VAL A 7 17.00 7.97 -8.96
N GLY A 8 17.51 7.50 -10.09
CA GLY A 8 17.47 8.24 -11.38
C GLY A 8 18.73 9.07 -11.63
N HIS A 9 18.59 10.17 -12.37
CA HIS A 9 19.71 11.04 -12.76
C HIS A 9 20.13 11.96 -11.61
N VAL A 10 21.01 11.45 -10.75
CA VAL A 10 21.56 12.23 -9.62
C VAL A 10 22.80 12.99 -10.11
N GLU A 11 22.62 14.16 -10.72
CA GLU A 11 23.75 15.04 -11.04
C GLU A 11 24.22 15.81 -9.80
N THR A 12 25.54 16.02 -9.70
CA THR A 12 26.20 16.77 -8.62
C THR A 12 26.25 18.28 -8.88
N SER A 13 25.70 18.77 -10.00
CA SER A 13 25.80 20.17 -10.41
C SER A 13 24.51 20.96 -10.09
N THR A 14 24.68 22.25 -9.87
CA THR A 14 23.85 23.15 -9.04
C THR A 14 22.46 23.53 -9.58
N ALA A 15 21.91 22.81 -10.55
CA ALA A 15 20.51 22.97 -10.97
C ALA A 15 19.66 21.90 -10.26
N SER A 16 18.64 22.31 -9.50
CA SER A 16 17.78 21.34 -8.82
C SER A 16 16.92 20.59 -9.84
N SER A 17 17.39 19.44 -10.33
CA SER A 17 16.58 18.56 -11.17
C SER A 17 15.22 18.34 -10.50
N PRO A 18 14.11 18.40 -11.25
CA PRO A 18 12.80 18.18 -10.66
C PRO A 18 12.74 16.79 -10.03
N VAL A 19 12.33 16.74 -8.76
CA VAL A 19 12.27 15.52 -7.96
C VAL A 19 10.82 15.09 -7.78
N ILE A 20 10.53 13.84 -8.14
CA ILE A 20 9.25 13.19 -7.85
C ILE A 20 9.45 12.28 -6.65
N ARG A 21 8.79 12.60 -5.53
CA ARG A 21 8.78 11.75 -4.34
C ARG A 21 7.76 10.63 -4.48
N ILE A 22 8.24 9.39 -4.39
CA ILE A 22 7.45 8.17 -4.51
C ILE A 22 7.43 7.45 -3.17
N VAL A 23 6.24 7.21 -2.65
CA VAL A 23 6.01 6.42 -1.44
C VAL A 23 5.48 5.06 -1.85
N HIS A 24 6.13 3.99 -1.40
CA HIS A 24 5.83 2.62 -1.78
C HIS A 24 5.44 1.79 -0.55
N ILE A 25 4.29 1.11 -0.67
CA ILE A 25 3.73 0.17 0.30
C ILE A 25 3.25 -1.10 -0.43
N SER A 26 3.10 -2.20 0.30
CA SER A 26 2.55 -3.45 -0.22
C SER A 26 2.03 -4.32 0.93
N ASP A 27 1.22 -5.33 0.65
CA ASP A 27 0.79 -6.34 1.64
C ASP A 27 0.14 -5.71 2.90
N THR A 28 -0.79 -4.77 2.70
CA THR A 28 -1.45 -4.04 3.79
C THR A 28 -2.72 -4.73 4.30
N HIS A 29 -3.00 -5.93 3.82
CA HIS A 29 -4.16 -6.74 4.13
C HIS A 29 -4.46 -6.99 5.63
N LEU A 30 -3.44 -6.95 6.52
CA LEU A 30 -3.63 -6.98 7.99
C LEU A 30 -3.52 -5.60 8.67
N SER A 31 -3.22 -4.53 7.93
CA SER A 31 -2.75 -3.26 8.49
C SER A 31 -3.29 -2.00 7.82
N HIS A 32 -4.15 -2.06 6.79
CA HIS A 32 -4.66 -0.87 6.08
C HIS A 32 -5.34 0.13 7.02
N ASN A 33 -6.08 -0.34 8.03
CA ASN A 33 -6.72 0.51 9.07
C ASN A 33 -5.71 1.15 10.03
N SER A 34 -4.49 0.64 10.13
CA SER A 34 -3.42 1.20 10.97
C SER A 34 -2.53 2.21 10.24
N LEU A 35 -2.68 2.31 8.91
CA LEU A 35 -2.00 3.31 8.10
C LEU A 35 -2.79 4.62 8.21
N THR A 36 -2.11 5.68 8.63
CA THR A 36 -2.70 7.01 8.75
C THR A 36 -2.07 7.95 7.74
N PRO A 37 -2.82 8.94 7.23
CA PRO A 37 -2.21 10.01 6.45
C PRO A 37 -1.19 10.79 7.28
N PRO A 38 -0.33 11.58 6.60
CA PRO A 38 0.52 12.53 7.29
C PRO A 38 -0.31 13.36 8.26
N ARG A 39 0.15 13.57 9.49
CA ARG A 39 -0.55 14.50 10.36
C ARG A 39 -0.53 15.86 9.67
N PRO A 40 -1.64 16.64 9.70
CA PRO A 40 -1.55 18.04 9.38
C PRO A 40 -0.41 18.61 10.21
N LEU A 41 0.50 19.38 9.60
CA LEU A 41 1.46 20.16 10.36
C LEU A 41 0.66 20.84 11.46
N SER A 42 0.97 20.54 12.72
CA SER A 42 0.33 21.17 13.87
C SER A 42 0.86 22.60 13.97
N GLY A 43 0.55 23.43 12.97
CA GLY A 43 0.45 24.84 13.15
C GLY A 43 -0.82 25.06 13.96
N ASN A 44 -0.71 25.74 15.09
CA ASN A 44 -1.89 26.25 15.78
C ASN A 44 -2.70 27.01 14.73
N ILE A 45 -3.88 26.51 14.36
CA ILE A 45 -4.87 27.33 13.66
C ILE A 45 -5.37 28.31 14.74
N SER A 46 -4.67 29.42 14.90
CA SER A 46 -5.21 30.57 15.60
C SER A 46 -6.26 31.18 14.68
N ILE A 47 -7.52 30.84 14.92
CA ILE A 47 -8.64 31.60 14.36
C ILE A 47 -8.57 32.96 15.06
N GLN A 48 -7.86 33.93 14.48
CA GLN A 48 -8.06 35.31 14.84
C GLN A 48 -9.45 35.68 14.33
N ARG A 49 -10.42 35.76 15.24
CA ARG A 49 -11.63 36.52 14.98
C ARG A 49 -11.17 37.94 14.67
N SER A 50 -11.52 38.47 13.50
CA SER A 50 -11.35 39.90 13.25
C SER A 50 -12.26 40.63 14.24
N ASP A 51 -11.68 41.48 15.07
CA ASP A 51 -12.42 42.50 15.84
C ASP A 51 -12.88 43.63 14.90
N SER A 52 -13.43 43.28 13.74
CA SER A 52 -14.13 44.21 12.88
C SER A 52 -15.55 44.34 13.41
N THR A 53 -15.76 45.37 14.24
CA THR A 53 -17.07 45.98 14.46
C THR A 53 -17.57 46.56 13.14
N GLU A 54 -18.00 45.71 12.22
CA GLU A 54 -18.88 46.13 11.14
C GLU A 54 -20.29 45.66 11.49
N THR A 55 -21.14 46.66 11.65
CA THR A 55 -22.56 46.57 11.94
C THR A 55 -23.25 45.54 11.06
N PRO A 56 -24.10 44.63 11.61
CA PRO A 56 -24.90 43.75 10.78
C PRO A 56 -25.83 44.59 9.90
N ASN A 57 -25.81 44.34 8.59
CA ASN A 57 -26.81 44.85 7.68
C ASN A 57 -28.19 44.39 8.16
N ASN A 58 -28.97 45.34 8.69
CA ASN A 58 -30.39 45.15 8.96
C ASN A 58 -31.10 44.91 7.62
N VAL A 59 -31.50 43.68 7.38
CA VAL A 59 -32.50 43.36 6.36
C VAL A 59 -33.84 43.73 6.97
N VAL A 60 -34.39 44.86 6.56
CA VAL A 60 -35.73 45.33 6.92
C VAL A 60 -36.67 44.96 5.76
N ASP A 61 -37.81 44.32 6.06
CA ASP A 61 -38.86 44.14 5.05
C ASP A 61 -39.67 45.44 4.84
N GLU A 62 -40.43 45.53 3.75
CA GLU A 62 -41.21 46.72 3.33
C GLU A 62 -42.34 47.14 4.30
N SER A 63 -42.41 46.56 5.50
CA SER A 63 -43.40 46.92 6.53
C SER A 63 -42.80 47.45 7.85
N GLY A 64 -41.47 47.52 7.97
CA GLY A 64 -40.78 48.34 8.97
C GLY A 64 -40.98 47.95 10.45
N LYS A 65 -40.95 46.65 10.81
CA LYS A 65 -40.92 46.22 12.23
C LYS A 65 -39.87 45.13 12.50
N ASP A 66 -39.00 45.39 13.47
CA ASP A 66 -37.98 44.47 13.98
C ASP A 66 -38.59 43.31 14.78
N ALA A 67 -38.27 42.08 14.37
CA ALA A 67 -38.54 40.85 15.11
C ALA A 67 -37.35 40.52 16.03
N PHE A 68 -37.63 40.10 17.26
CA PHE A 68 -36.70 39.71 18.33
C PHE A 68 -36.29 40.81 19.32
N THR A 69 -37.26 41.21 20.15
CA THR A 69 -36.98 41.71 21.51
C THR A 69 -37.65 40.82 22.56
N LYS A 70 -36.94 40.65 23.69
CA LYS A 70 -37.34 40.09 25.01
C LYS A 70 -37.17 38.57 25.14
N ARG A 71 -36.67 38.01 26.25
CA ARG A 71 -36.27 38.52 27.58
C ARG A 71 -35.44 37.42 28.27
N SER A 72 -34.45 37.81 29.07
CA SER A 72 -33.77 36.96 30.04
C SER A 72 -34.67 36.61 31.23
N THR A 73 -34.63 35.38 31.74
CA THR A 73 -34.88 35.06 33.17
C THR A 73 -34.16 33.78 33.58
N SER A 74 -33.44 33.88 34.70
CA SER A 74 -32.83 32.86 35.55
C SER A 74 -33.82 31.81 36.06
N LEU A 75 -33.37 30.57 36.32
CA LEU A 75 -33.77 29.74 37.47
C LEU A 75 -32.99 28.42 37.53
N GLU A 76 -32.51 28.10 38.73
CA GLU A 76 -31.99 26.81 39.19
C GLU A 76 -33.06 25.71 39.15
N SER A 77 -32.66 24.45 39.01
CA SER A 77 -32.96 23.34 39.94
C SER A 77 -33.10 21.95 39.28
N ARG A 78 -32.38 21.00 39.92
CA ARG A 78 -32.79 19.65 40.33
C ARG A 78 -32.96 18.48 39.34
N GLU A 79 -32.68 17.34 39.97
CA GLU A 79 -32.44 15.97 39.54
C GLU A 79 -33.72 15.18 39.19
N ASP A 80 -33.47 13.89 38.92
CA ASP A 80 -34.39 12.74 38.71
C ASP A 80 -34.88 12.58 37.26
N GLY A 81 -34.69 11.46 36.55
CA GLY A 81 -34.22 10.12 36.86
C GLY A 81 -34.88 9.17 35.87
N PHE A 82 -34.18 8.16 35.33
CA PHE A 82 -34.64 6.76 35.25
C PHE A 82 -33.64 5.84 34.51
N HIS A 83 -33.48 4.65 35.08
CA HIS A 83 -32.54 3.60 34.76
C HIS A 83 -32.92 2.74 33.53
N LYS A 84 -31.90 2.16 32.88
CA LYS A 84 -31.72 0.74 32.47
C LYS A 84 -30.35 0.68 31.77
N GLY A 85 -29.29 0.13 32.34
CA GLY A 85 -29.13 -1.27 32.76
C GLY A 85 -28.35 -2.01 31.68
N GLY A 86 -27.04 -2.23 31.88
CA GLY A 86 -26.20 -2.95 30.91
C GLY A 86 -24.70 -2.84 31.19
N THR A 87 -24.25 -3.46 32.28
CA THR A 87 -22.82 -3.67 32.59
C THR A 87 -22.22 -4.66 31.59
N PHE A 88 -21.18 -4.26 30.86
CA PHE A 88 -20.15 -5.19 30.37
C PHE A 88 -18.78 -4.51 30.44
N LEU A 89 -18.15 -4.65 31.61
CA LEU A 89 -16.70 -4.63 31.71
C LEU A 89 -16.19 -5.97 31.20
N SER A 90 -15.61 -5.98 30.00
CA SER A 90 -14.44 -6.80 29.77
C SER A 90 -13.37 -5.92 29.13
N SER A 91 -12.28 -5.77 29.87
CA SER A 91 -11.03 -5.17 29.43
C SER A 91 -10.48 -5.96 28.25
N VAL A 92 -11.00 -5.71 27.05
CA VAL A 92 -10.26 -6.00 25.84
C VAL A 92 -9.20 -4.92 25.78
N ARG A 93 -7.96 -5.26 26.16
CA ARG A 93 -6.80 -4.45 25.84
C ARG A 93 -6.89 -4.11 24.35
N LYS A 94 -7.31 -2.89 24.00
CA LYS A 94 -7.16 -2.38 22.64
C LYS A 94 -5.68 -2.57 22.32
N PRO A 95 -5.31 -3.33 21.27
CA PRO A 95 -3.91 -3.41 20.88
C PRO A 95 -3.43 -1.97 20.70
N ARG A 96 -2.28 -1.62 21.29
CA ARG A 96 -1.64 -0.33 20.99
C ARG A 96 -1.55 -0.24 19.47
N ILE A 97 -2.41 0.57 18.85
CA ILE A 97 -2.34 0.79 17.42
C ILE A 97 -1.08 1.63 17.25
N ASN A 98 0.01 0.95 16.92
CA ASN A 98 1.20 1.62 16.40
C ASN A 98 0.79 2.18 15.04
N ASN A 99 0.10 3.33 15.04
CA ASN A 99 -0.23 4.08 13.84
C ASN A 99 1.07 4.32 13.10
N CYS A 100 1.13 3.86 11.86
CA CYS A 100 2.25 4.20 11.00
C CYS A 100 1.77 5.22 10.00
N GLU A 101 2.44 6.35 10.04
CA GLU A 101 2.21 7.46 9.13
C GLU A 101 2.74 7.08 7.75
N ILE A 102 1.93 7.29 6.71
CA ILE A 102 2.40 7.29 5.33
C ILE A 102 2.96 8.69 5.05
N PRO A 103 4.27 8.82 4.72
CA PRO A 103 4.88 10.12 4.43
C PRO A 103 4.20 10.89 3.29
N CYS A 104 4.38 12.21 3.25
CA CYS A 104 3.99 13.00 2.10
C CYS A 104 4.83 12.63 0.86
N GLY A 105 4.19 12.62 -0.32
CA GLY A 105 4.88 12.41 -1.59
C GLY A 105 4.00 12.80 -2.77
N ASN A 106 4.61 12.84 -3.96
CA ASN A 106 3.89 13.08 -5.22
C ASN A 106 3.05 11.86 -5.59
N VAL A 107 3.65 10.66 -5.48
CA VAL A 107 3.04 9.40 -5.92
C VAL A 107 3.00 8.41 -4.76
N LEU A 108 1.84 7.83 -4.47
CA LEU A 108 1.71 6.65 -3.60
C LEU A 108 1.54 5.41 -4.47
N VAL A 109 2.41 4.42 -4.31
CA VAL A 109 2.34 3.14 -5.01
C VAL A 109 2.02 2.04 -4.01
N HIS A 110 0.96 1.27 -4.28
CA HIS A 110 0.62 0.06 -3.55
C HIS A 110 0.73 -1.16 -4.46
N SER A 111 1.71 -2.04 -4.20
CA SER A 111 2.07 -3.16 -5.08
C SER A 111 1.38 -4.48 -4.71
N GLY A 112 0.08 -4.44 -4.40
CA GLY A 112 -0.75 -5.63 -4.20
C GLY A 112 -0.94 -6.09 -2.76
N ASP A 113 -1.85 -7.05 -2.59
CA ASP A 113 -2.30 -7.61 -1.32
C ASP A 113 -2.84 -6.53 -0.37
N PHE A 114 -3.82 -5.77 -0.89
CA PHE A 114 -4.66 -4.84 -0.12
C PHE A 114 -5.73 -5.59 0.67
N ASP A 115 -6.37 -6.58 0.05
CA ASP A 115 -7.41 -7.40 0.67
C ASP A 115 -6.80 -8.59 1.42
N TRP A 116 -7.49 -9.04 2.47
CA TRP A 116 -7.23 -10.33 3.12
C TRP A 116 -8.47 -11.21 2.99
N SER A 117 -8.50 -12.05 1.95
CA SER A 117 -9.49 -13.12 1.88
C SER A 117 -9.19 -14.18 2.95
N LYS A 118 -9.94 -14.18 4.06
CA LYS A 118 -10.03 -15.35 4.94
C LYS A 118 -10.97 -16.37 4.30
N GLN A 119 -10.55 -17.04 3.24
CA GLN A 119 -11.07 -18.39 2.94
C GLN A 119 -10.50 -19.43 3.94
N SER A 120 -10.33 -19.03 5.21
CA SER A 120 -9.89 -19.88 6.32
C SER A 120 -10.72 -19.53 7.57
N GLY A 121 -12.02 -19.81 7.53
CA GLY A 121 -12.83 -20.08 8.73
C GLY A 121 -13.37 -18.90 9.54
N GLY A 122 -13.57 -17.71 8.96
CA GLY A 122 -14.28 -16.59 9.62
C GLY A 122 -15.66 -16.36 9.02
N PHE A 123 -16.67 -16.10 9.86
CA PHE A 123 -18.10 -16.18 9.51
C PHE A 123 -18.61 -15.08 8.55
N LEU A 124 -17.84 -14.02 8.26
CA LEU A 124 -18.24 -12.96 7.33
C LEU A 124 -17.01 -12.29 6.69
N ARG A 125 -16.81 -12.51 5.37
CA ARG A 125 -16.17 -11.54 4.47
C ARG A 125 -16.58 -11.82 3.03
N SER A 126 -16.65 -10.75 2.25
CA SER A 126 -17.30 -10.67 0.95
C SER A 126 -16.26 -10.78 -0.16
N ASP A 127 -16.34 -11.80 -1.01
CA ASP A 127 -15.63 -11.83 -2.31
C ASP A 127 -16.29 -10.85 -3.31
N ASN A 128 -17.14 -9.93 -2.83
CA ASN A 128 -17.87 -8.97 -3.63
C ASN A 128 -16.91 -7.87 -4.11
N PHE A 129 -16.73 -7.88 -5.41
CA PHE A 129 -15.98 -6.89 -6.15
C PHE A 129 -16.34 -5.43 -5.79
N GLU A 130 -17.62 -5.08 -5.68
CA GLU A 130 -18.03 -3.69 -5.44
C GLU A 130 -17.62 -3.21 -4.03
N GLU A 131 -17.77 -4.07 -3.01
CA GLU A 131 -17.39 -3.76 -1.64
C GLU A 131 -15.88 -3.59 -1.50
N ILE A 132 -15.10 -4.50 -2.11
CA ILE A 132 -13.63 -4.42 -2.08
C ILE A 132 -13.13 -3.15 -2.77
N VAL A 133 -13.69 -2.80 -3.94
CA VAL A 133 -13.27 -1.57 -4.63
C VAL A 133 -13.67 -0.31 -3.85
N GLN A 134 -14.83 -0.31 -3.18
CA GLN A 134 -15.20 0.81 -2.31
C GLN A 134 -14.22 0.97 -1.15
N LEU A 135 -13.83 -0.14 -0.49
CA LEU A 135 -12.82 -0.08 0.58
C LEU A 135 -11.47 0.43 0.08
N MET A 136 -11.09 0.10 -1.15
CA MET A 136 -9.88 0.64 -1.77
C MET A 136 -9.99 2.15 -2.03
N ASN A 137 -11.13 2.63 -2.54
CA ASN A 137 -11.36 4.07 -2.72
C ASN A 137 -11.26 4.81 -1.39
N ASP A 138 -12.00 4.36 -0.38
CA ASP A 138 -11.97 4.92 0.97
C ASP A 138 -10.56 4.93 1.55
N PHE A 139 -9.76 3.89 1.27
CA PHE A 139 -8.37 3.84 1.69
C PHE A 139 -7.50 4.90 1.00
N PHE A 140 -7.54 4.97 -0.34
CA PHE A 140 -6.68 5.86 -1.12
C PHE A 140 -7.05 7.34 -0.95
N ASP A 141 -8.33 7.66 -0.76
CA ASP A 141 -8.82 9.03 -0.57
C ASP A 141 -8.27 9.68 0.70
N ARG A 142 -7.90 8.90 1.71
CA ARG A 142 -7.27 9.44 2.93
C ARG A 142 -5.92 10.08 2.68
N PHE A 143 -5.21 9.70 1.61
CA PHE A 143 -3.82 10.10 1.40
C PHE A 143 -3.70 11.31 0.46
N PRO A 144 -2.93 12.35 0.81
CA PRO A 144 -2.86 13.61 0.05
C PRO A 144 -1.96 13.55 -1.19
N HIS A 145 -1.52 12.36 -1.60
CA HIS A 145 -0.62 12.19 -2.75
C HIS A 145 -1.34 12.62 -4.03
N LYS A 146 -0.62 13.27 -4.94
CA LYS A 146 -1.16 13.78 -6.22
C LYS A 146 -1.68 12.64 -7.09
N VAL A 147 -0.93 11.55 -7.15
CA VAL A 147 -1.31 10.32 -7.84
C VAL A 147 -1.21 9.14 -6.88
N LYS A 148 -2.18 8.22 -6.95
CA LYS A 148 -2.14 6.92 -6.29
C LYS A 148 -2.15 5.85 -7.36
N ILE A 149 -1.27 4.87 -7.26
CA ILE A 149 -1.13 3.76 -8.21
C ILE A 149 -1.33 2.45 -7.43
N PHE A 150 -2.15 1.57 -7.98
CA PHE A 150 -2.39 0.24 -7.43
C PHE A 150 -2.10 -0.84 -8.47
N VAL A 151 -1.41 -1.88 -8.04
CA VAL A 151 -1.30 -3.17 -8.74
C VAL A 151 -1.89 -4.22 -7.80
N ALA A 152 -2.69 -5.15 -8.32
CA ALA A 152 -3.26 -6.24 -7.53
C ALA A 152 -2.20 -7.32 -7.19
N GLY A 153 -2.47 -8.14 -6.19
CA GLY A 153 -1.67 -9.28 -5.74
C GLY A 153 -2.51 -10.54 -5.60
N ASN A 154 -1.95 -11.58 -4.98
CA ASN A 154 -2.62 -12.88 -4.90
C ASN A 154 -3.86 -12.92 -4.01
N HIS A 155 -4.04 -11.92 -3.14
CA HIS A 155 -5.24 -11.81 -2.32
C HIS A 155 -6.42 -11.11 -3.00
N GLU A 156 -6.20 -10.34 -4.07
CA GLU A 156 -7.27 -9.66 -4.83
C GLU A 156 -8.02 -10.62 -5.77
N ILE A 157 -8.58 -11.70 -5.22
CA ILE A 157 -9.32 -12.73 -5.96
C ILE A 157 -10.52 -12.12 -6.71
N SER A 158 -11.19 -11.14 -6.08
CA SER A 158 -12.35 -10.45 -6.65
C SER A 158 -12.00 -9.61 -7.88
N LEU A 159 -10.72 -9.30 -8.14
CA LEU A 159 -10.26 -8.56 -9.32
C LEU A 159 -9.76 -9.49 -10.44
N ASP A 160 -9.33 -10.73 -10.14
CA ASP A 160 -8.82 -11.65 -11.17
C ASP A 160 -9.93 -12.05 -12.16
N GLY A 161 -9.57 -12.11 -13.44
CA GLY A 161 -10.50 -12.35 -14.54
C GLY A 161 -11.33 -11.14 -14.99
N LYS A 162 -11.33 -10.02 -14.25
CA LYS A 162 -12.00 -8.79 -14.70
C LYS A 162 -11.12 -8.02 -15.70
N LYS A 163 -11.77 -7.29 -16.62
CA LYS A 163 -11.07 -6.40 -17.55
C LYS A 163 -10.56 -5.16 -16.81
N LEU A 164 -9.45 -4.57 -17.29
CA LEU A 164 -8.86 -3.36 -16.73
C LEU A 164 -9.89 -2.24 -16.55
N LEU A 165 -10.64 -1.89 -17.62
CA LEU A 165 -11.64 -0.82 -17.59
C LEU A 165 -12.72 -1.07 -16.54
N THR A 166 -13.20 -2.32 -16.42
CA THR A 166 -14.22 -2.73 -15.46
C THR A 166 -13.81 -2.48 -14.01
N VAL A 167 -12.51 -2.58 -13.69
CA VAL A 167 -11.99 -2.28 -12.36
C VAL A 167 -11.73 -0.78 -12.22
N GLN A 168 -11.06 -0.17 -13.21
CA GLN A 168 -10.67 1.24 -13.18
C GLN A 168 -11.87 2.19 -13.11
N GLU A 169 -12.99 1.86 -13.76
CA GLU A 169 -14.23 2.66 -13.70
C GLU A 169 -14.84 2.72 -12.29
N ARG A 170 -14.58 1.72 -11.44
CA ARG A 170 -15.00 1.73 -10.03
C ARG A 170 -13.92 2.21 -9.07
N LEU A 171 -12.64 1.89 -9.35
CA LEU A 171 -11.52 2.36 -8.54
C LEU A 171 -11.12 3.76 -8.98
N THR A 172 -11.85 4.77 -8.53
CA THR A 172 -11.67 6.17 -8.95
C THR A 172 -10.56 6.88 -8.18
N SER A 173 -10.24 6.43 -6.96
CA SER A 173 -9.24 7.07 -6.10
C SER A 173 -7.79 6.72 -6.43
N ALA A 174 -7.57 5.75 -7.33
CA ALA A 174 -6.24 5.31 -7.75
C ALA A 174 -6.23 4.83 -9.21
N VAL A 175 -5.07 4.99 -9.85
CA VAL A 175 -4.78 4.39 -11.15
C VAL A 175 -4.48 2.91 -10.94
N TYR A 176 -5.33 2.05 -11.49
CA TYR A 176 -5.13 0.61 -11.49
C TYR A 176 -4.27 0.20 -12.69
N LEU A 177 -3.12 -0.42 -12.42
CA LEU A 177 -2.28 -1.00 -13.45
C LEU A 177 -2.49 -2.50 -13.54
N TYR A 178 -2.94 -2.96 -14.70
CA TYR A 178 -3.11 -4.37 -15.03
C TYR A 178 -2.62 -4.63 -16.45
N ASN A 179 -1.36 -5.04 -16.56
CA ASN A 179 -0.61 -5.15 -17.81
C ASN A 179 -0.70 -3.86 -18.65
N SER A 180 -0.61 -2.73 -17.96
CA SER A 180 -0.82 -1.42 -18.54
C SER A 180 0.22 -0.43 -18.04
N SER A 181 0.41 0.61 -18.84
CA SER A 181 1.30 1.73 -18.53
C SER A 181 0.53 2.94 -18.04
N PHE A 182 1.18 3.77 -17.24
CA PHE A 182 0.73 5.10 -16.86
C PHE A 182 1.92 6.04 -16.81
N THR A 183 1.78 7.25 -17.35
CA THR A 183 2.86 8.24 -17.38
C THR A 183 2.50 9.43 -16.52
N TYR A 184 3.42 9.83 -15.63
CA TYR A 184 3.27 11.00 -14.77
C TYR A 184 4.57 11.80 -14.76
N GLU A 185 4.49 13.10 -15.12
CA GLU A 185 5.65 14.00 -15.19
C GLU A 185 6.82 13.41 -16.01
N GLY A 186 6.48 12.72 -17.11
CA GLY A 186 7.46 12.05 -17.99
C GLY A 186 7.94 10.67 -17.53
N ILE A 187 7.63 10.23 -16.31
CA ILE A 187 8.00 8.91 -15.77
C ILE A 187 6.99 7.85 -16.22
N ASN A 188 7.46 6.79 -16.86
CA ASN A 188 6.64 5.68 -17.34
C ASN A 188 6.57 4.56 -16.31
N PHE A 189 5.40 4.42 -15.68
CA PHE A 189 5.07 3.30 -14.82
C PHE A 189 4.48 2.17 -15.66
N TYR A 190 4.86 0.93 -15.38
CA TYR A 190 4.15 -0.26 -15.87
C TYR A 190 3.81 -1.17 -14.71
N GLY A 191 2.59 -1.71 -14.69
CA GLY A 191 2.13 -2.56 -13.59
C GLY A 191 1.53 -3.88 -14.04
N ALA A 192 1.89 -4.96 -13.34
CA ALA A 192 1.37 -6.29 -13.60
C ALA A 192 1.25 -7.13 -12.31
N PRO A 193 0.09 -7.77 -12.04
CA PRO A 193 -0.24 -8.33 -10.72
C PRO A 193 0.23 -9.77 -10.47
N TYR A 194 0.95 -10.37 -11.41
CA TYR A 194 1.12 -11.82 -11.41
C TYR A 194 2.08 -12.35 -10.33
N THR A 195 1.73 -13.53 -9.83
CA THR A 195 2.54 -14.30 -8.89
C THR A 195 2.81 -15.70 -9.46
N PRO A 196 4.05 -16.22 -9.37
CA PRO A 196 4.34 -17.56 -9.87
C PRO A 196 3.59 -18.61 -9.05
N PHE A 197 2.93 -19.53 -9.75
CA PHE A 197 2.24 -20.65 -9.12
C PHE A 197 3.22 -21.47 -8.28
N ARG A 198 2.89 -21.58 -7.00
CA ARG A 198 3.42 -22.59 -6.09
C ARG A 198 2.24 -23.41 -5.62
N PHE A 199 2.37 -24.73 -5.57
CA PHE A 199 1.36 -25.73 -5.18
C PHE A 199 0.75 -25.57 -3.76
N ILE A 200 0.69 -24.34 -3.21
CA ILE A 200 0.91 -24.13 -1.79
C ILE A 200 0.20 -22.88 -1.19
N THR A 201 -0.63 -22.13 -1.94
CA THR A 201 -1.32 -20.93 -1.39
C THR A 201 -2.85 -21.06 -1.40
N ASN A 202 -3.49 -20.59 -0.32
CA ASN A 202 -4.94 -20.38 -0.27
C ASN A 202 -5.36 -19.10 -1.01
N ALA A 203 -4.46 -18.12 -1.13
CA ALA A 203 -4.61 -16.97 -2.01
C ALA A 203 -4.43 -17.41 -3.46
N ARG A 204 -5.29 -16.95 -4.37
CA ARG A 204 -5.40 -17.47 -5.74
C ARG A 204 -5.48 -16.43 -6.84
N GLY A 205 -5.65 -15.15 -6.52
CA GLY A 205 -5.71 -14.09 -7.52
C GLY A 205 -4.41 -14.01 -8.32
N PHE A 206 -4.51 -13.82 -9.63
CA PHE A 206 -3.38 -13.52 -10.51
C PHE A 206 -2.22 -14.54 -10.45
N ILE A 207 -2.48 -15.76 -9.99
CA ILE A 207 -1.48 -16.82 -9.97
C ILE A 207 -1.36 -17.42 -11.37
N ARG A 208 -0.14 -17.56 -11.89
CA ARG A 208 0.13 -18.12 -13.22
C ARG A 208 1.26 -19.16 -13.15
N THR A 209 1.11 -20.25 -13.91
CA THR A 209 2.18 -21.25 -14.06
C THR A 209 3.35 -20.66 -14.86
N SER A 210 4.54 -21.26 -14.69
CA SER A 210 5.77 -20.79 -15.34
C SER A 210 5.62 -20.54 -16.85
N GLY A 211 4.97 -21.44 -17.59
CA GLY A 211 4.75 -21.27 -19.03
C GLY A 211 3.83 -20.10 -19.40
N LYS A 212 2.84 -19.79 -18.56
CA LYS A 212 1.89 -18.68 -18.80
C LYS A 212 2.38 -17.34 -18.29
N ILE A 213 3.15 -17.33 -17.20
CA ILE A 213 3.62 -16.08 -16.58
C ILE A 213 4.67 -15.38 -17.45
N ALA A 214 5.49 -16.17 -18.18
CA ALA A 214 6.55 -15.64 -19.03
C ALA A 214 6.03 -14.75 -20.18
N SER A 215 4.86 -15.03 -20.77
CA SER A 215 4.31 -14.16 -21.81
C SER A 215 3.96 -12.78 -21.27
N HIS A 216 3.40 -12.70 -20.08
CA HIS A 216 3.06 -11.42 -19.46
C HIS A 216 4.28 -10.54 -19.19
N TRP A 217 5.41 -11.14 -18.83
CA TRP A 217 6.65 -10.38 -18.63
C TRP A 217 7.29 -9.91 -19.93
N ARG A 218 7.12 -10.66 -21.02
CA ARG A 218 7.55 -10.24 -22.37
C ARG A 218 6.75 -9.04 -22.88
N ASP A 219 5.49 -8.91 -22.47
CA ASP A 219 4.62 -7.79 -22.88
C ASP A 219 4.99 -6.45 -22.21
N ILE A 220 5.88 -6.46 -21.20
CA ILE A 220 6.34 -5.22 -20.55
C ILE A 220 7.12 -4.37 -21.58
N PRO A 221 6.74 -3.10 -21.81
CA PRO A 221 7.46 -2.21 -22.71
C PRO A 221 8.91 -1.94 -22.26
N SER A 222 9.84 -1.83 -23.20
CA SER A 222 11.26 -1.54 -22.87
C SER A 222 11.48 -0.13 -22.32
N LYS A 223 10.53 0.80 -22.50
CA LYS A 223 10.59 2.20 -22.01
C LYS A 223 10.01 2.35 -20.59
N THR A 224 9.99 1.29 -19.79
CA THR A 224 9.47 1.34 -18.42
C THR A 224 10.54 1.89 -17.47
N ASP A 225 10.30 3.06 -16.90
CA ASP A 225 11.18 3.68 -15.90
C ASP A 225 10.98 3.07 -14.51
N ILE A 226 9.71 2.82 -14.16
CA ILE A 226 9.31 2.25 -12.88
C ILE A 226 8.41 1.05 -13.12
N LEU A 227 8.89 -0.13 -12.75
CA LEU A 227 8.12 -1.37 -12.83
C LEU A 227 7.44 -1.65 -11.49
N VAL A 228 6.15 -1.96 -11.51
CA VAL A 228 5.38 -2.33 -10.32
C VAL A 228 4.82 -3.74 -10.51
N THR A 229 5.30 -4.70 -9.72
CA THR A 229 4.77 -6.07 -9.72
C THR A 229 4.39 -6.47 -8.32
N HIS A 230 3.49 -7.43 -8.14
CA HIS A 230 3.25 -7.93 -6.80
C HIS A 230 4.40 -8.84 -6.33
N SER A 231 4.77 -9.82 -7.17
CA SER A 231 5.86 -10.75 -6.87
C SER A 231 7.24 -10.18 -7.20
N PRO A 232 8.27 -10.57 -6.43
CA PRO A 232 9.66 -10.20 -6.72
C PRO A 232 10.24 -10.96 -7.92
N PRO A 233 11.29 -10.43 -8.57
CA PRO A 233 12.16 -11.21 -9.44
C PRO A 233 12.98 -12.23 -8.64
N TYR A 234 13.26 -13.39 -9.23
CA TYR A 234 14.03 -14.46 -8.59
C TYR A 234 15.41 -13.99 -8.09
N GLY A 235 15.76 -14.37 -6.87
CA GLY A 235 17.05 -14.06 -6.24
C GLY A 235 17.21 -12.61 -5.76
N ILE A 236 16.14 -11.82 -5.74
CA ILE A 236 16.15 -10.41 -5.32
C ILE A 236 15.04 -10.19 -4.29
N LEU A 237 15.42 -10.03 -3.02
CA LEU A 237 14.50 -9.78 -1.90
C LEU A 237 13.32 -10.76 -1.85
N ASP A 238 13.58 -12.04 -2.14
CA ASP A 238 12.56 -13.05 -2.37
C ASP A 238 12.75 -14.34 -1.54
N LEU A 239 13.62 -14.34 -0.53
CA LEU A 239 13.79 -15.48 0.37
C LEU A 239 12.66 -15.55 1.39
N GLY A 240 11.67 -16.40 1.11
CA GLY A 240 10.53 -16.69 1.98
C GLY A 240 10.67 -18.04 2.70
N THR A 241 9.90 -18.23 3.76
CA THR A 241 9.85 -19.50 4.50
C THR A 241 9.32 -20.65 3.62
N LYS A 242 10.01 -21.79 3.55
CA LYS A 242 9.49 -23.00 2.88
C LYS A 242 8.19 -23.42 3.53
N TRP A 243 7.18 -23.69 2.72
CA TRP A 243 5.87 -24.02 3.29
C TRP A 243 5.77 -25.44 3.85
N THR A 244 6.58 -26.40 3.40
CA THR A 244 6.70 -27.70 4.08
C THR A 244 7.03 -27.52 5.57
N THR A 245 7.77 -26.46 5.91
CA THR A 245 8.07 -26.04 7.28
C THR A 245 6.87 -25.40 8.00
N ARG A 246 5.88 -24.81 7.29
CA ARG A 246 4.67 -24.21 7.88
C ARG A 246 3.59 -25.22 8.30
N LYS A 247 3.60 -26.45 7.76
CA LYS A 247 2.59 -27.50 8.05
C LYS A 247 2.94 -28.43 9.22
N LEU A 248 4.14 -28.33 9.78
CA LEU A 248 4.57 -29.16 10.91
C LEU A 248 4.14 -28.54 12.25
N PRO A 249 3.73 -29.33 13.26
CA PRO A 249 3.39 -28.82 14.59
C PRO A 249 4.56 -28.02 15.17
N ARG A 250 4.28 -26.81 15.70
CA ARG A 250 5.26 -25.93 16.37
C ARG A 250 5.74 -26.52 17.70
N LEU A 251 6.46 -27.64 17.68
CA LEU A 251 6.85 -28.33 18.91
C LEU A 251 8.29 -28.06 19.37
N THR A 252 9.24 -27.64 18.51
CA THR A 252 10.56 -27.11 18.95
C THR A 252 11.25 -26.24 17.88
N ASN A 253 12.28 -25.47 18.24
CA ASN A 253 13.07 -24.60 17.33
C ASN A 253 14.13 -25.36 16.48
N ALA A 254 14.24 -26.69 16.58
CA ALA A 254 15.35 -27.47 16.03
C ALA A 254 15.11 -28.08 14.62
N TRP A 255 13.94 -27.84 14.00
CA TRP A 255 13.50 -28.58 12.80
C TRP A 255 14.06 -28.04 11.47
N HIS A 256 14.57 -26.80 11.45
CA HIS A 256 15.20 -26.26 10.25
C HIS A 256 16.46 -27.04 9.83
N ALA A 257 17.05 -27.84 10.73
CA ALA A 257 18.29 -28.59 10.51
C ALA A 257 18.12 -29.95 9.80
N VAL A 258 16.88 -30.41 9.50
CA VAL A 258 16.64 -31.78 9.01
C VAL A 258 16.26 -31.83 7.52
N LEU A 259 15.97 -30.69 6.88
CA LEU A 259 15.75 -30.66 5.43
C LEU A 259 17.11 -30.60 4.73
N PRO A 260 17.34 -31.40 3.67
CA PRO A 260 18.58 -31.34 2.91
C PRO A 260 18.75 -29.92 2.37
N ASP A 261 19.76 -29.24 2.88
CA ASP A 261 20.16 -27.92 2.42
C ASP A 261 20.92 -28.09 1.11
N ARG A 262 20.26 -27.73 0.01
CA ARG A 262 20.96 -27.45 -1.23
C ARG A 262 21.55 -26.07 -1.11
N GLU A 263 22.80 -25.91 -1.56
CA GLU A 263 23.40 -24.59 -1.71
C GLU A 263 22.51 -23.71 -2.58
N CYS A 264 22.30 -22.47 -2.14
CA CYS A 264 21.55 -21.48 -2.89
C CYS A 264 22.26 -21.20 -4.22
N ASP A 265 21.55 -21.34 -5.34
CA ASP A 265 22.06 -21.06 -6.68
C ASP A 265 22.34 -19.58 -6.94
N ILE A 266 21.87 -18.67 -6.06
CA ILE A 266 22.08 -17.23 -6.15
C ILE A 266 23.30 -16.76 -5.37
N CYS A 267 23.53 -17.26 -4.16
CA CYS A 267 24.58 -16.78 -3.26
C CYS A 267 25.57 -17.84 -2.78
N GLY A 268 25.36 -19.11 -3.11
CA GLY A 268 26.17 -20.25 -2.67
C GLY A 268 26.00 -20.63 -1.19
N ALA A 269 25.25 -19.85 -0.40
CA ALA A 269 25.04 -20.13 1.02
C ALA A 269 23.89 -21.12 1.26
N SER A 270 23.90 -21.75 2.43
CA SER A 270 22.78 -22.57 2.88
C SER A 270 21.65 -21.70 3.48
N HIS A 271 20.40 -22.03 3.14
CA HIS A 271 19.20 -21.35 3.65
C HIS A 271 18.18 -22.36 4.20
N PRO A 272 18.45 -22.95 5.38
CA PRO A 272 17.59 -23.98 5.95
C PRO A 272 16.16 -23.48 6.18
N GLY A 273 15.20 -24.24 5.65
CA GLY A 273 13.78 -23.91 5.74
C GLY A 273 13.34 -22.67 4.95
N ARG A 274 14.16 -22.12 4.05
CA ARG A 274 13.79 -21.01 3.17
C ARG A 274 13.97 -21.36 1.69
N ASP A 275 13.23 -20.68 0.83
CA ASP A 275 13.30 -20.85 -0.61
C ASP A 275 13.04 -19.51 -1.31
N HIS A 276 13.58 -19.35 -2.52
CA HIS A 276 13.35 -18.17 -3.34
C HIS A 276 11.96 -18.20 -3.90
N TRP A 277 11.13 -17.19 -3.63
CA TRP A 277 9.73 -17.09 -4.07
C TRP A 277 9.58 -16.34 -5.39
N GLY A 278 10.60 -15.62 -5.83
CA GLY A 278 10.54 -14.76 -7.00
C GLY A 278 10.45 -15.53 -8.32
N CYS A 279 10.11 -14.80 -9.38
CA CYS A 279 9.95 -15.36 -10.72
C CYS A 279 11.24 -15.28 -11.54
N PRO A 280 11.79 -16.41 -12.05
CA PRO A 280 13.00 -16.41 -12.87
C PRO A 280 12.83 -15.66 -14.20
N HIS A 281 11.68 -15.82 -14.86
CA HIS A 281 11.35 -15.10 -16.10
C HIS A 281 11.33 -13.58 -15.88
N LEU A 282 10.73 -13.12 -14.76
CA LEU A 282 10.72 -11.69 -14.42
C LEU A 282 12.14 -11.16 -14.17
N ARG A 283 12.99 -11.94 -13.51
CA ARG A 283 14.39 -11.58 -13.27
C ARG A 283 15.15 -11.37 -14.58
N GLU A 284 14.94 -12.24 -15.56
CA GLU A 284 15.57 -12.14 -16.87
C GLU A 284 15.16 -10.85 -17.59
N GLU A 285 13.85 -10.61 -17.68
CA GLU A 285 13.28 -9.42 -18.31
C GLU A 285 13.80 -8.13 -17.67
N VAL A 286 13.81 -8.07 -16.33
CA VAL A 286 14.22 -6.87 -15.59
C VAL A 286 15.73 -6.62 -15.67
N LEU A 287 16.56 -7.66 -15.55
CA LEU A 287 18.03 -7.48 -15.53
C LEU A 287 18.65 -7.35 -16.93
N ILE A 288 17.98 -7.81 -17.98
CA ILE A 288 18.54 -7.88 -19.33
C ILE A 288 17.87 -6.89 -20.28
N ARG A 289 16.53 -6.87 -20.33
CA ARG A 289 15.79 -6.11 -21.35
C ARG A 289 15.27 -4.77 -20.85
N ILE A 290 14.45 -4.79 -19.80
CA ILE A 290 13.68 -3.61 -19.35
C ILE A 290 14.59 -2.65 -18.58
N LYS A 291 15.37 -3.16 -17.62
CA LYS A 291 16.29 -2.37 -16.78
C LYS A 291 15.67 -1.08 -16.22
N PRO A 292 14.52 -1.15 -15.53
CA PRO A 292 13.89 0.03 -14.95
C PRO A 292 14.82 0.67 -13.93
N THR A 293 14.71 1.98 -13.72
CA THR A 293 15.42 2.67 -12.63
C THR A 293 14.98 2.13 -11.26
N LEU A 294 13.69 1.83 -11.13
CA LEU A 294 13.07 1.38 -9.90
C LEU A 294 12.09 0.22 -10.16
N HIS A 295 12.20 -0.86 -9.37
CA HIS A 295 11.26 -1.99 -9.39
C HIS A 295 10.63 -2.16 -8.01
N LEU A 296 9.32 -1.92 -7.93
CA LEU A 296 8.51 -1.89 -6.72
C LEU A 296 7.64 -3.16 -6.62
N PHE A 297 7.77 -3.90 -5.51
CA PHE A 297 7.01 -5.13 -5.25
C PHE A 297 6.83 -5.43 -3.75
N GLY A 298 6.15 -6.53 -3.44
CA GLY A 298 5.90 -7.01 -2.09
C GLY A 298 5.98 -8.53 -2.01
N HIS A 299 4.90 -9.14 -1.51
CA HIS A 299 4.64 -10.58 -1.44
C HIS A 299 5.50 -11.37 -0.43
N VAL A 300 6.82 -11.16 -0.42
CA VAL A 300 7.76 -11.90 0.43
C VAL A 300 8.07 -11.11 1.69
N HIS A 301 7.24 -11.30 2.71
CA HIS A 301 7.22 -10.48 3.93
C HIS A 301 8.54 -10.53 4.72
N GLU A 302 9.28 -11.64 4.65
CA GLU A 302 10.56 -11.84 5.33
C GLU A 302 11.71 -11.02 4.72
N CYS A 303 11.53 -10.52 3.50
CA CYS A 303 12.55 -9.81 2.75
C CYS A 303 12.19 -8.35 2.46
N ASN A 304 11.33 -7.74 3.28
CA ASN A 304 11.07 -6.31 3.23
C ASN A 304 12.39 -5.52 3.29
N GLY A 305 12.64 -4.66 2.31
CA GLY A 305 13.96 -4.06 2.12
C GLY A 305 14.10 -3.33 0.81
N VAL A 306 15.27 -2.69 0.65
CA VAL A 306 15.69 -2.04 -0.60
C VAL A 306 17.08 -2.56 -0.93
N THR A 307 17.33 -2.89 -2.20
CA THR A 307 18.65 -3.27 -2.70
C THR A 307 18.86 -2.70 -4.10
N THR A 308 20.10 -2.42 -4.47
CA THR A 308 20.45 -2.01 -5.84
C THR A 308 21.31 -3.08 -6.49
N ARG A 309 20.99 -3.46 -7.74
CA ARG A 309 21.78 -4.42 -8.53
C ARG A 309 21.78 -3.98 -9.99
N LYS A 310 22.95 -3.97 -10.63
CA LYS A 310 23.12 -3.57 -12.05
C LYS A 310 22.47 -2.21 -12.38
N GLY A 311 22.56 -1.24 -11.47
CA GLY A 311 21.97 0.09 -11.64
C GLY A 311 20.45 0.18 -11.37
N ILE A 312 19.78 -0.93 -11.11
CA ILE A 312 18.34 -0.99 -10.82
C ILE A 312 18.15 -1.01 -9.31
N THR A 313 17.26 -0.16 -8.80
CA THR A 313 16.85 -0.19 -7.39
C THR A 313 15.60 -1.05 -7.24
N PHE A 314 15.63 -2.00 -6.32
CA PHE A 314 14.54 -2.92 -6.03
C PHE A 314 13.99 -2.65 -4.64
N SER A 315 12.68 -2.60 -4.50
CA SER A 315 11.99 -2.36 -3.24
C SER A 315 10.99 -3.47 -2.98
N ASN A 316 11.21 -4.23 -1.91
CA ASN A 316 10.18 -5.06 -1.29
C ASN A 316 9.56 -4.25 -0.15
N ALA A 317 8.31 -3.81 -0.32
CA ALA A 317 7.58 -3.03 0.67
C ALA A 317 6.49 -3.84 1.40
N ALA A 318 6.60 -5.17 1.44
CA ALA A 318 5.66 -6.04 2.12
C ALA A 318 5.52 -5.67 3.61
N TYR A 319 4.38 -5.11 3.97
CA TYR A 319 4.21 -4.35 5.20
C TYR A 319 4.00 -5.24 6.45
N ALA A 320 3.65 -6.51 6.26
CA ALA A 320 3.26 -7.43 7.33
C ALA A 320 4.29 -7.58 8.46
N ASN A 321 5.59 -7.65 8.13
CA ASN A 321 6.66 -7.83 9.12
C ASN A 321 7.45 -6.55 9.42
N ALA A 322 7.48 -5.58 8.50
CA ALA A 322 8.18 -4.32 8.66
C ALA A 322 7.23 -3.16 8.34
N LYS A 323 6.69 -2.55 9.41
CA LYS A 323 5.71 -1.46 9.36
C LYS A 323 6.32 -0.12 8.97
N ARG A 324 6.94 -0.04 7.79
CA ARG A 324 7.55 1.20 7.28
C ARG A 324 7.35 1.32 5.77
N PRO A 325 6.71 2.39 5.30
CA PRO A 325 6.71 2.75 3.88
C PRO A 325 8.13 2.98 3.38
N ARG A 326 8.34 2.74 2.08
CA ARG A 326 9.61 3.04 1.41
C ARG A 326 9.47 4.35 0.65
N VAL A 327 10.42 5.26 0.82
CA VAL A 327 10.37 6.59 0.19
C VAL A 327 11.54 6.73 -0.76
N PHE A 328 11.23 7.15 -1.98
CA PHE A 328 12.19 7.37 -3.05
C PHE A 328 12.07 8.79 -3.59
N ASP A 329 13.21 9.47 -3.73
CA ASP A 329 13.30 10.71 -4.49
C ASP A 329 13.81 10.35 -5.89
N TYR A 330 12.91 10.43 -6.88
CA TYR A 330 13.19 10.13 -8.28
C TYR A 330 13.63 11.40 -9.02
N TYR A 331 14.87 11.42 -9.48
CA TYR A 331 15.45 12.55 -10.19
C TYR A 331 15.24 12.39 -11.70
N LEU A 332 14.50 13.33 -12.27
CA LEU A 332 14.26 13.39 -13.71
C LEU A 332 15.54 13.82 -14.45
N PRO A 333 15.79 13.30 -15.67
CA PRO A 333 16.82 13.86 -16.54
C PRO A 333 16.49 15.32 -16.86
N SER A 334 17.51 16.18 -16.87
CA SER A 334 17.44 17.62 -17.16
C SER A 334 17.10 17.92 -18.61
#